data_AF-A0A1E1WF78-F1
#
_entry.id   AF-A0A1E1WF78-F1
#
_cell.length_a   1.000
_cell.length_b   1.000
_cell.length_c   1.000
_cell.angle_alpha   90.00
_cell.angle_beta   90.00
_cell.angle_gamma   90.00
#
_symmetry.space_group_name_H-M   'P 1'
#
loop_
_entity.id
_entity.type
_entity.pdbx_description
1 polymer ?
#
loop_
_entity_poly.entity_id
_entity_poly.type
_entity_poly.pdbx_seq_one_letter_code
_entity_poly.pdbx_strand_id
1 'polypeptide(L)'
;MPRRRNGEIPLPDGWDYARDFDGKLYFIDHNNRKTTWIDPRDRYTKPQSFADCIGNELPLGWEEAYDPQIGPYYINHVNQVTQLEDPRLEWLSIQEAMLRDYLHTAQEALEAKKEMYDVKKQRLCLAQDEYKHLNNALSTLAASRTSLCSSTTSMTTTSTTSRHDPDVLRSEVSQARGRVAQLRKE
;
A
#
# COMPACT_ATOMS: atom_id res chain seq x y z
N MET A 1 -27.37 35.28 0.06
CA MET A 1 -27.06 35.94 -1.22
C MET A 1 -28.36 36.08 -2.01
N PRO A 2 -28.78 37.29 -2.42
CA PRO A 2 -30.02 37.47 -3.16
C PRO A 2 -29.84 36.97 -4.61
N ARG A 3 -30.64 35.96 -5.00
CA ARG A 3 -30.70 35.46 -6.38
C ARG A 3 -31.46 36.47 -7.25
N ARG A 4 -31.00 36.71 -8.49
CA ARG A 4 -31.80 37.45 -9.48
C ARG A 4 -33.09 36.65 -9.77
N ARG A 5 -34.10 37.32 -10.33
CA ARG A 5 -35.45 36.75 -10.64
C ARG A 5 -35.41 35.47 -11.52
N ASN A 6 -34.26 35.16 -12.08
CA ASN A 6 -33.98 34.07 -13.01
C ASN A 6 -33.14 32.93 -12.38
N GLY A 7 -32.84 33.01 -11.07
CA GLY A 7 -32.02 32.01 -10.38
C GLY A 7 -30.49 32.20 -10.53
N GLU A 8 -30.05 33.10 -11.40
CA GLU A 8 -28.63 33.38 -11.63
C GLU A 8 -27.97 34.13 -10.46
N ILE A 9 -26.78 33.67 -10.11
CA ILE A 9 -25.89 34.30 -9.13
C ILE A 9 -25.32 35.56 -9.81
N PRO A 10 -25.45 36.76 -9.21
CA PRO A 10 -24.83 37.96 -9.77
C PRO A 10 -23.31 37.82 -9.78
N LEU A 11 -22.64 38.51 -10.71
CA LEU A 11 -21.17 38.60 -10.66
C LEU A 11 -20.72 39.24 -9.33
N PRO A 12 -19.57 38.82 -8.78
CA PRO A 12 -18.98 39.46 -7.62
C PRO A 12 -18.64 40.93 -7.88
N ASP A 13 -18.46 41.70 -6.81
CA ASP A 13 -18.14 43.11 -6.94
C ASP A 13 -16.79 43.33 -7.67
N GLY A 14 -16.76 44.33 -8.54
CA GLY A 14 -15.61 44.61 -9.42
C GLY A 14 -15.39 43.61 -10.56
N TRP A 15 -16.33 42.69 -10.81
CA TRP A 15 -16.30 41.81 -11.99
C TRP A 15 -17.28 42.27 -13.07
N ASP A 16 -16.80 42.26 -14.32
CA ASP A 16 -17.60 42.44 -15.54
C ASP A 16 -17.42 41.27 -16.49
N TYR A 17 -18.22 41.23 -17.56
CA TYR A 17 -18.04 40.30 -18.67
C TYR A 17 -18.12 41.04 -20.01
N ALA A 18 -17.42 40.51 -21.01
CA ALA A 18 -17.44 41.01 -22.38
C ALA A 18 -17.37 39.82 -23.35
N ARG A 19 -17.52 40.11 -24.64
CA ARG A 19 -17.34 39.12 -25.72
C ARG A 19 -16.15 39.51 -26.57
N ASP A 20 -15.38 38.52 -27.00
CA ASP A 20 -14.33 38.71 -27.99
C ASP A 20 -14.91 38.87 -29.42
N PHE A 21 -14.03 38.94 -30.42
CA PHE A 21 -14.43 39.06 -31.83
C PHE A 21 -15.17 37.83 -32.36
N ASP A 22 -14.90 36.67 -31.77
CA ASP A 22 -15.54 35.39 -32.11
C ASP A 22 -16.84 35.16 -31.33
N GLY A 23 -17.22 36.12 -30.47
CA GLY A 23 -18.41 36.06 -29.64
C GLY A 23 -18.28 35.23 -28.37
N LYS A 24 -17.10 34.69 -28.05
CA LYS A 24 -16.82 33.97 -26.80
C LYS A 24 -16.82 34.93 -25.63
N LEU A 25 -17.44 34.50 -24.54
CA LEU A 25 -17.54 35.28 -23.31
C LEU A 25 -16.23 35.20 -22.54
N TYR A 26 -15.74 36.34 -22.06
CA TYR A 26 -14.66 36.42 -21.09
C TYR A 26 -15.03 37.36 -19.95
N PHE A 27 -14.37 37.20 -18.81
CA PHE A 27 -14.63 37.94 -17.58
C PHE A 27 -13.47 38.89 -17.28
N ILE A 28 -13.81 40.05 -16.75
CA ILE A 28 -12.91 41.15 -16.44
C ILE A 28 -12.94 41.37 -14.94
N ASP A 29 -11.82 41.15 -14.27
CA ASP A 29 -11.62 41.47 -12.85
C ASP A 29 -10.98 42.85 -12.75
N HIS A 30 -11.78 43.87 -12.44
CA HIS A 30 -11.31 45.25 -12.27
C HIS A 30 -10.47 45.45 -11.01
N ASN A 31 -10.67 44.60 -9.98
CA ASN A 31 -9.90 44.69 -8.74
C ASN A 31 -8.43 44.34 -9.00
N ASN A 32 -8.20 43.28 -9.76
CA ASN A 32 -6.86 42.82 -10.12
C ASN A 32 -6.38 43.29 -11.50
N ARG A 33 -7.24 43.99 -12.25
CA ARG A 33 -7.00 44.45 -13.63
C ARG A 33 -6.56 43.31 -14.55
N LYS A 34 -7.29 42.20 -14.52
CA LYS A 34 -7.01 40.99 -15.31
C LYS A 34 -8.26 40.54 -16.06
N THR A 35 -8.06 39.81 -17.14
CA THR A 35 -9.12 39.11 -17.87
C THR A 35 -8.92 37.59 -17.73
N THR A 36 -10.02 36.84 -17.79
CA THR A 36 -10.02 35.38 -17.69
C THR A 36 -11.19 34.77 -18.45
N TRP A 37 -11.01 33.54 -18.93
CA TRP A 37 -12.07 32.72 -19.52
C TRP A 37 -12.93 32.01 -18.46
N ILE A 38 -12.51 32.04 -17.19
CA ILE A 38 -13.18 31.34 -16.09
C ILE A 38 -14.22 32.27 -15.47
N ASP A 39 -15.49 31.84 -15.44
CA ASP A 39 -16.54 32.59 -14.73
C ASP A 39 -16.21 32.62 -13.23
N PRO A 40 -16.11 33.79 -12.57
CA PRO A 40 -15.83 33.88 -11.15
C PRO A 40 -16.89 33.18 -10.28
N ARG A 41 -18.09 32.95 -10.82
CA ARG A 41 -19.19 32.23 -10.15
C ARG A 41 -19.04 30.73 -10.21
N ASP A 42 -18.26 30.20 -11.17
CA ASP A 42 -18.03 28.75 -11.31
C ASP A 42 -17.38 28.16 -10.07
N ARG A 43 -16.69 28.96 -9.25
CA ARG A 43 -16.15 28.51 -7.96
C ARG A 43 -17.21 27.96 -7.01
N TYR A 44 -18.48 28.33 -7.19
CA TYR A 44 -19.59 27.89 -6.33
C TYR A 44 -20.47 26.82 -6.97
N THR A 45 -20.32 26.58 -8.28
CA THR A 45 -21.22 25.71 -9.06
C THR A 45 -20.49 24.54 -9.69
N LYS A 46 -19.21 24.67 -10.03
CA LYS A 46 -18.41 23.60 -10.63
C LYS A 46 -17.65 22.77 -9.58
N PRO A 47 -17.41 21.48 -9.85
CA PRO A 47 -16.56 20.66 -9.02
C PRO A 47 -15.15 21.23 -8.94
N GLN A 48 -14.55 21.20 -7.75
CA GLN A 48 -13.22 21.74 -7.51
C GLN A 48 -12.12 20.76 -7.94
N SER A 49 -12.44 19.48 -8.02
CA SER A 49 -11.53 18.42 -8.43
C SER A 49 -12.22 17.43 -9.37
N PHE A 50 -11.42 16.64 -10.09
CA PHE A 50 -11.91 15.53 -10.90
C PHE A 50 -12.66 14.47 -10.09
N ALA A 51 -12.39 14.35 -8.79
CA ALA A 51 -13.07 13.40 -7.92
C ALA A 51 -14.54 13.80 -7.64
N ASP A 52 -14.86 15.08 -7.74
CA ASP A 52 -16.20 15.62 -7.47
C ASP A 52 -17.06 15.71 -8.74
N CYS A 53 -16.49 15.40 -9.91
CA CYS A 53 -17.20 15.45 -11.18
C CYS A 53 -18.31 14.39 -11.23
N ILE A 54 -19.52 14.80 -11.65
CA ILE A 54 -20.66 13.91 -11.84
C ILE A 54 -21.16 14.02 -13.27
N GLY A 55 -21.38 12.88 -13.93
CA GLY A 55 -21.85 12.82 -15.30
C GLY A 55 -20.90 13.53 -16.26
N ASN A 56 -21.42 14.55 -16.96
CA ASN A 56 -20.68 15.25 -18.02
C ASN A 56 -20.01 16.54 -17.53
N GLU A 57 -20.05 16.85 -16.23
CA GLU A 57 -19.43 18.06 -15.69
C GLU A 57 -17.90 17.96 -15.71
N LEU A 58 -17.25 19.08 -16.01
CA LEU A 58 -15.81 19.26 -15.94
C LEU A 58 -15.45 20.13 -14.72
N PRO A 59 -14.26 19.93 -14.11
CA PRO A 59 -13.86 20.69 -12.96
C PRO A 59 -13.57 22.16 -13.30
N LEU A 60 -13.50 22.99 -12.27
CA LEU A 60 -13.24 24.42 -12.41
C LEU A 60 -12.03 24.69 -13.32
N GLY A 61 -12.23 25.55 -14.31
CA GLY A 61 -11.19 25.94 -15.27
C GLY A 61 -11.06 25.02 -16.49
N TRP A 62 -11.79 23.90 -16.53
CA TRP A 62 -11.90 23.08 -17.73
C TRP A 62 -13.15 23.43 -18.54
N GLU A 63 -13.00 23.38 -19.86
CA GLU A 63 -14.05 23.62 -20.85
C GLU A 63 -13.99 22.53 -21.93
N GLU A 64 -15.15 22.02 -22.33
CA GLU A 64 -15.31 21.20 -23.52
C GLU A 64 -15.61 22.13 -24.70
N ALA A 65 -14.80 22.03 -25.74
CA ALA A 65 -14.97 22.77 -26.99
C ALA A 65 -15.10 21.78 -28.15
N TYR A 66 -15.61 22.27 -29.29
CA TYR A 66 -15.84 21.45 -30.47
C TYR A 66 -15.17 22.06 -31.69
N ASP A 67 -14.39 21.25 -32.40
CA ASP A 67 -13.85 21.57 -33.71
C ASP A 67 -14.52 20.68 -34.79
N PRO A 68 -15.00 21.24 -35.92
CA PRO A 68 -15.66 20.44 -36.96
C PRO A 68 -14.81 19.35 -37.60
N GLN A 69 -13.49 19.49 -37.61
CA GLN A 69 -12.56 18.53 -38.22
C GLN A 69 -12.11 17.45 -37.22
N ILE A 70 -11.91 17.85 -35.96
CA ILE A 70 -11.29 16.98 -34.95
C ILE A 70 -12.32 16.40 -33.97
N GLY A 71 -13.46 17.07 -33.79
CA GLY A 71 -14.51 16.70 -32.84
C GLY A 71 -14.36 17.42 -31.48
N PRO A 72 -14.87 16.82 -30.39
CA PRO A 72 -14.75 17.40 -29.06
C PRO A 72 -13.29 17.39 -28.59
N TYR A 73 -12.87 18.48 -27.96
CA TYR A 73 -11.56 18.64 -27.32
C TYR A 73 -11.70 19.45 -26.04
N TYR A 74 -10.68 19.39 -25.19
CA TYR A 74 -10.72 19.93 -23.84
C TYR A 74 -9.70 21.05 -23.66
N ILE A 75 -10.13 22.14 -23.06
CA ILE A 75 -9.31 23.33 -22.78
C ILE A 75 -9.18 23.48 -21.27
N ASN A 76 -7.95 23.60 -20.79
CA ASN A 76 -7.63 23.92 -19.41
C ASN A 76 -7.16 25.37 -19.31
N HIS A 77 -8.03 26.23 -18.80
CA HIS A 77 -7.79 27.67 -18.62
C HIS A 77 -6.87 28.00 -17.44
N VAL A 78 -6.62 27.06 -16.53
CA VAL A 78 -5.67 27.27 -15.43
C VAL A 78 -4.24 27.11 -15.95
N ASN A 79 -4.00 26.04 -16.70
CA ASN A 79 -2.68 25.70 -17.21
C ASN A 79 -2.43 26.22 -18.64
N GLN A 80 -3.46 26.77 -19.28
CA GLN A 80 -3.42 27.31 -20.65
C GLN A 80 -3.00 26.24 -21.67
N VAL A 81 -3.61 25.05 -21.58
CA VAL A 81 -3.34 23.91 -22.48
C VAL A 81 -4.63 23.37 -23.08
N THR A 82 -4.50 22.72 -24.23
CA THR A 82 -5.59 22.02 -24.93
C THR A 82 -5.20 20.58 -25.22
N GLN A 83 -6.15 19.66 -25.12
CA GLN A 83 -5.94 18.23 -25.38
C GLN A 83 -7.17 17.58 -26.02
N LEU A 84 -6.97 16.46 -26.69
CA LEU A 84 -8.05 15.70 -27.33
C LEU A 84 -8.71 14.73 -26.36
N GLU A 85 -7.90 14.13 -25.49
CA GLU A 85 -8.30 13.15 -24.51
C GLU A 85 -9.12 13.79 -23.39
N ASP A 86 -10.19 13.10 -22.98
CA ASP A 86 -11.00 13.53 -21.85
C ASP A 86 -10.18 13.47 -20.55
N PRO A 87 -9.95 14.62 -19.90
CA PRO A 87 -9.11 14.69 -18.70
C PRO A 87 -9.67 13.88 -17.53
N ARG A 88 -10.98 13.60 -17.51
CA ARG A 88 -11.61 12.73 -16.50
C ARG A 88 -11.16 11.29 -16.68
N LEU A 89 -11.02 10.82 -17.92
CA LEU A 89 -10.57 9.48 -18.23
C LEU A 89 -9.08 9.31 -17.87
N GLU A 90 -8.26 10.32 -18.16
CA GLU A 90 -6.86 10.34 -17.74
C GLU A 90 -6.74 10.27 -16.22
N TRP A 91 -7.50 11.11 -15.51
CA TRP A 91 -7.52 11.10 -14.05
C TRP A 91 -7.95 9.74 -13.48
N LEU A 92 -9.03 9.14 -14.02
CA LEU A 92 -9.50 7.82 -13.61
C LEU A 92 -8.45 6.74 -13.87
N SER A 93 -7.78 6.78 -15.03
CA SER A 93 -6.73 5.83 -15.38
C SER A 93 -5.55 5.91 -14.40
N ILE A 94 -5.13 7.12 -14.02
CA ILE A 94 -4.07 7.32 -13.03
C ILE A 94 -4.49 6.76 -11.67
N GLN A 95 -5.71 7.06 -11.21
CA GLN A 95 -6.20 6.53 -9.93
C GLN A 95 -6.27 4.99 -9.94
N GLU A 96 -6.76 4.40 -11.03
CA GLU A 96 -6.82 2.95 -11.18
C GLU A 96 -5.42 2.32 -11.15
N ALA A 97 -4.45 2.91 -11.83
CA ALA A 97 -3.06 2.47 -11.82
C ALA A 97 -2.47 2.51 -10.40
N MET A 98 -2.65 3.63 -9.68
CA MET A 98 -2.17 3.77 -8.30
C MET A 98 -2.76 2.69 -7.37
N LEU A 99 -4.05 2.40 -7.49
CA LEU A 99 -4.71 1.38 -6.68
C LEU A 99 -4.22 -0.03 -7.04
N ARG A 100 -3.98 -0.30 -8.33
CA ARG A 100 -3.38 -1.57 -8.78
C ARG A 100 -2.00 -1.77 -8.19
N ASP A 101 -1.13 -0.75 -8.23
CA ASP A 101 0.22 -0.82 -7.69
C ASP A 101 0.23 -1.05 -6.17
N TYR A 102 -0.67 -0.36 -5.46
CA TYR A 102 -0.83 -0.56 -4.03
C TYR A 102 -1.30 -1.98 -3.70
N LEU A 103 -2.30 -2.50 -4.43
CA LEU A 103 -2.79 -3.86 -4.26
C LEU A 103 -1.68 -4.89 -4.52
N HIS A 104 -0.91 -4.71 -5.58
CA HIS A 104 0.21 -5.60 -5.91
C HIS A 104 1.26 -5.62 -4.80
N THR A 105 1.71 -4.43 -4.36
CA THR A 105 2.69 -4.29 -3.28
C THR A 105 2.19 -4.92 -1.98
N ALA A 106 0.90 -4.75 -1.66
CA ALA A 106 0.29 -5.35 -0.48
C ALA A 106 0.25 -6.89 -0.56
N GLN A 107 0.02 -7.46 -1.75
CA GLN A 107 0.07 -8.90 -1.97
C GLN A 107 1.48 -9.46 -1.80
N GLU A 108 2.50 -8.81 -2.36
CA GLU A 108 3.89 -9.21 -2.18
C GLU A 108 4.31 -9.15 -0.71
N ALA A 109 3.96 -8.09 0.00
CA ALA A 109 4.25 -7.95 1.42
C ALA A 109 3.55 -9.02 2.27
N LEU A 110 2.33 -9.41 1.89
CA LEU A 110 1.60 -10.50 2.54
C LEU A 110 2.29 -11.84 2.29
N GLU A 111 2.73 -12.09 1.06
CA GLU A 111 3.40 -13.34 0.71
C GLU A 111 4.75 -13.47 1.42
N ALA A 112 5.56 -12.42 1.42
CA ALA A 112 6.81 -12.39 2.19
C ALA A 112 6.57 -12.63 3.69
N LYS A 113 5.47 -12.13 4.26
CA LYS A 113 5.09 -12.43 5.65
C LYS A 113 4.72 -13.89 5.87
N LYS A 114 4.04 -14.54 4.92
CA LYS A 114 3.75 -15.97 5.00
C LYS A 114 5.03 -16.81 4.94
N GLU A 115 5.93 -16.50 4.02
CA GLU A 115 7.23 -17.18 3.92
C GLU A 115 8.02 -17.07 5.23
N MET A 116 8.11 -15.85 5.80
CA MET A 116 8.75 -15.64 7.09
C MET A 116 8.09 -16.45 8.21
N TYR A 117 6.75 -16.51 8.21
CA TYR A 117 6.01 -17.30 9.18
C TYR A 117 6.31 -18.80 9.04
N ASP A 118 6.36 -19.32 7.82
CA ASP A 118 6.67 -20.74 7.56
C ASP A 118 8.11 -21.08 7.98
N VAL A 119 9.07 -20.19 7.69
CA VAL A 119 10.46 -20.34 8.17
C VAL A 119 10.51 -20.37 9.70
N LYS A 120 9.82 -19.45 10.39
CA LYS A 120 9.76 -19.44 11.86
C LYS A 120 9.13 -20.72 12.41
N LYS A 121 8.04 -21.19 11.80
CA LYS A 121 7.36 -22.44 12.16
C LYS A 121 8.29 -23.64 11.99
N GLN A 122 9.02 -23.73 10.87
CA GLN A 122 9.99 -24.80 10.61
C GLN A 122 11.14 -24.74 11.62
N ARG A 123 11.71 -23.55 11.88
CA ARG A 123 12.78 -23.35 12.86
C ARG A 123 12.36 -23.79 14.26
N LEU A 124 11.13 -23.45 14.66
CA LEU A 124 10.57 -23.90 15.94
C LEU A 124 10.41 -25.43 15.99
N CYS A 125 9.94 -26.06 14.91
CA CYS A 125 9.80 -27.51 14.83
C CYS A 125 11.15 -28.22 15.04
N LEU A 126 12.18 -27.80 14.30
CA LEU A 126 13.52 -28.36 14.41
C LEU A 126 14.10 -28.18 15.82
N ALA A 127 13.93 -27.01 16.43
CA ALA A 127 14.38 -26.76 17.80
C ALA A 127 13.64 -27.64 18.83
N GLN A 128 12.35 -27.91 18.62
CA GLN A 128 11.58 -28.82 19.48
C GLN A 128 12.07 -30.26 19.35
N ASP A 129 12.38 -30.72 18.15
CA ASP A 129 12.85 -32.08 17.91
C ASP A 129 14.27 -32.29 18.45
N GLU A 130 15.15 -31.31 18.31
CA GLU A 130 16.48 -31.30 18.94
C GLU A 130 16.36 -31.39 20.47
N TYR A 131 15.49 -30.57 21.07
CA TYR A 131 15.24 -30.62 22.51
C TYR A 131 14.73 -32.00 22.97
N LYS A 132 13.76 -32.59 22.25
CA LYS A 132 13.26 -33.94 22.55
C LYS A 132 14.38 -34.98 22.45
N HIS A 133 15.21 -34.91 21.42
CA HIS A 133 16.32 -35.84 21.22
C HIS A 133 17.34 -35.78 22.36
N LEU A 134 17.80 -34.58 22.72
CA LEU A 134 18.72 -34.36 23.84
C LEU A 134 18.11 -34.83 25.17
N ASN A 135 16.83 -34.53 25.41
CA ASN A 135 16.13 -34.94 26.62
C ASN A 135 15.96 -36.47 26.72
N ASN A 136 15.70 -37.13 25.59
CA ASN A 136 15.64 -38.59 25.51
C ASN A 136 17.02 -39.22 25.78
N ALA A 137 18.09 -38.69 25.17
CA ALA A 137 19.45 -39.16 25.41
C ALA A 137 19.88 -39.00 26.89
N LEU A 138 19.47 -37.90 27.52
CA LEU A 138 19.71 -37.70 28.96
C LEU A 138 18.94 -38.71 29.80
N SER A 139 17.69 -39.00 29.42
CA SER A 139 16.83 -39.96 30.11
C SER A 139 17.34 -41.41 29.97
N THR A 140 17.81 -41.81 28.78
CA THR A 140 18.40 -43.14 28.57
C THR A 140 19.70 -43.30 29.34
N LEU A 141 20.57 -42.28 29.36
CA LEU A 141 21.79 -42.30 30.18
C LEU A 141 21.48 -42.43 31.68
N ALA A 142 20.47 -41.70 32.16
CA ALA A 142 20.01 -41.81 33.55
C ALA A 142 19.49 -43.23 33.86
N ALA A 143 18.71 -43.83 32.96
CA ALA A 143 18.19 -45.19 33.11
C ALA A 143 19.31 -46.26 33.06
N SER A 144 20.28 -46.14 32.15
CA SER A 144 21.41 -47.08 32.06
C SER A 144 22.33 -47.06 33.27
N ARG A 145 22.38 -45.95 34.03
CA ARG A 145 23.09 -45.89 35.32
C ARG A 145 22.36 -46.56 36.47
N THR A 146 21.08 -46.92 36.29
CA THR A 146 20.26 -47.61 37.30
C THR A 146 20.19 -49.13 37.12
N SER A 147 20.73 -49.69 36.03
CA SER A 147 20.84 -51.13 35.80
C SER A 147 22.28 -51.63 36.02
N LEU A 148 22.54 -52.20 37.20
CA LEU A 148 23.75 -52.97 37.50
C LEU A 148 23.59 -54.43 37.05
N CYS A 149 24.19 -54.78 35.90
CA CYS A 149 24.77 -56.07 35.48
C CYS A 149 24.82 -56.06 33.93
N SER A 150 25.88 -56.36 33.19
CA SER A 150 26.95 -57.34 33.38
C SER A 150 28.24 -56.93 32.65
N SER A 151 29.32 -57.58 33.06
CA SER A 151 30.70 -57.43 32.63
C SER A 151 30.98 -57.62 31.13
N THR A 152 32.04 -56.95 30.68
CA THR A 152 32.96 -57.29 29.55
C THR A 152 32.39 -57.30 28.12
N THR A 153 32.90 -56.43 27.25
CA THR A 153 34.01 -56.69 26.30
C THR A 153 34.07 -55.56 25.27
N SER A 154 35.28 -55.08 24.99
CA SER A 154 35.61 -54.18 23.87
C SER A 154 35.09 -54.71 22.55
N MET A 155 34.57 -53.85 21.66
CA MET A 155 34.79 -53.91 20.21
C MET A 155 34.26 -52.64 19.55
N THR A 156 35.03 -52.19 18.58
CA THR A 156 34.90 -50.99 17.75
C THR A 156 33.67 -51.01 16.84
N THR A 157 32.85 -49.97 16.90
CA THR A 157 32.14 -49.43 15.73
C THR A 157 32.03 -47.91 15.87
N THR A 158 32.33 -47.22 14.77
CA THR A 158 32.18 -45.77 14.61
C THR A 158 30.71 -45.39 14.80
N SER A 159 30.37 -44.94 16.00
CA SER A 159 29.07 -44.35 16.32
C SER A 159 29.33 -43.18 17.26
N THR A 160 29.15 -41.98 16.74
CA THR A 160 29.56 -40.69 17.34
C THR A 160 28.74 -40.26 18.57
N THR A 161 27.95 -41.16 19.18
CA THR A 161 26.98 -40.78 20.22
C THR A 161 27.39 -41.12 21.66
N SER A 162 28.54 -41.76 21.91
CA SER A 162 28.86 -42.33 23.24
C SER A 162 30.03 -41.66 24.00
N ARG A 163 30.20 -40.32 23.95
CA ARG A 163 31.24 -39.62 24.74
C ARG A 163 30.77 -38.38 25.50
N HIS A 164 29.46 -38.18 25.63
CA HIS A 164 28.95 -36.95 26.22
C HIS A 164 28.97 -37.05 27.75
N ASP A 165 29.78 -36.21 28.38
CA ASP A 165 29.78 -35.95 29.81
C ASP A 165 28.34 -35.61 30.26
N PRO A 166 27.80 -36.27 31.31
CA PRO A 166 26.43 -36.05 31.76
C PRO A 166 26.12 -34.58 32.10
N ASP A 167 27.10 -33.81 32.57
CA ASP A 167 26.90 -32.40 32.91
C ASP A 167 26.88 -31.52 31.65
N VAL A 168 27.64 -31.90 30.62
CA VAL A 168 27.58 -31.26 29.29
C VAL A 168 26.20 -31.48 28.65
N LEU A 169 25.68 -32.73 28.68
CA LEU A 169 24.37 -33.04 28.12
C LEU A 169 23.21 -32.32 28.84
N ARG A 170 23.30 -32.16 30.18
CA ARG A 170 22.35 -31.36 30.96
C ARG A 170 22.38 -29.88 30.57
N SER A 171 23.57 -29.32 30.38
CA SER A 171 23.74 -27.94 29.91
C SER A 171 23.12 -27.75 28.53
N GLU A 172 23.37 -28.66 27.59
CA GLU A 172 22.80 -28.62 26.24
C GLU A 172 21.26 -28.71 26.23
N VAL A 173 20.67 -29.60 27.05
CA VAL A 173 19.20 -29.67 27.22
C VAL A 173 18.62 -28.35 27.75
N SER A 174 19.29 -27.73 28.72
CA SER A 174 18.86 -26.43 29.27
C SER A 174 18.92 -25.32 28.20
N GLN A 175 20.00 -25.29 27.41
CA GLN A 175 20.15 -24.33 26.30
C GLN A 175 19.12 -24.57 25.19
N ALA A 176 18.86 -25.82 24.79
CA ALA A 176 17.85 -26.17 23.80
C ALA A 176 16.43 -25.79 24.26
N ARG A 177 16.11 -25.99 25.54
CA ARG A 177 14.85 -25.54 26.16
C ARG A 177 14.70 -24.02 26.08
N GLY A 178 15.78 -23.28 26.37
CA GLY A 178 15.82 -21.82 26.22
C GLY A 178 15.54 -21.37 24.78
N ARG A 179 16.19 -22.00 23.79
CA ARG A 179 15.97 -21.73 22.36
C ARG A 179 14.51 -21.95 21.94
N VAL A 180 13.89 -23.07 22.34
CA VAL A 180 12.47 -23.33 22.04
C VAL A 180 11.56 -22.27 22.69
N ALA A 181 11.84 -21.89 23.94
CA ALA A 181 11.04 -20.89 24.64
C ALA A 181 11.14 -19.50 24.00
N GLN A 182 12.30 -19.15 23.45
CA GLN A 182 12.51 -17.90 22.70
C GLN A 182 11.76 -17.93 21.36
N LEU A 183 11.92 -19.00 20.57
CA LEU A 183 11.30 -19.13 19.26
C LEU A 183 9.76 -19.16 19.31
N ARG A 184 9.16 -19.57 20.42
CA ARG A 184 7.69 -19.50 20.62
C ARG A 184 7.15 -18.07 20.78
N LYS A 185 8.01 -17.10 21.08
CA LYS A 185 7.63 -15.69 21.28
C LYS A 185 7.88 -14.83 20.03
N GLU A 186 8.59 -15.37 19.04
CA GLU A 186 8.89 -14.73 17.75
C GLU A 186 7.77 -14.90 16.73
#